data_AF-A0A0J7I9P7-F1
#
_entry.id   AF-A0A0J7I9P7-F1
#
_cell.length_a   1.000
_cell.length_b   1.000
_cell.length_c   1.000
_cell.angle_alpha   90.00
_cell.angle_beta   90.00
_cell.angle_gamma   90.00
#
_symmetry.space_group_name_H-M   'P 1'
#
loop_
_entity.id
_entity.type
_entity.pdbx_description
1 polymer ?
#
loop_
_entity_poly.entity_id
_entity_poly.type
_entity_poly.pdbx_seq_one_letter_code
_entity_poly.pdbx_strand_id
1 'polypeptide(L)'
;MFDHQNIILFPAFIPNVKDSLYLFNDTGMHHSCMEKHSLGSKVSAFLDKMIFKTRPENRICDIGGNIIDLPENYLFISLLTSDETDKLYTFNMMNIDIRNISIWPELQDFIAAAERFLEKEKWESIGSFNELEYVLEKIKSCP
;
A
#
# COMPACT_ATOMS: atom_id res chain seq x y z
N MET A 1 12.73 30.72 2.40
CA MET A 1 13.21 29.49 3.08
C MET A 1 14.14 28.79 2.11
N PHE A 2 15.34 28.39 2.52
CA PHE A 2 16.27 27.72 1.61
C PHE A 2 15.82 26.27 1.38
N ASP A 3 16.01 25.73 0.18
CA ASP A 3 15.48 24.42 -0.23
C ASP A 3 15.99 23.25 0.64
N HIS A 4 17.20 23.37 1.19
CA HIS A 4 17.78 22.40 2.14
C HIS A 4 17.05 22.30 3.49
N GLN A 5 16.09 23.19 3.75
CA GLN A 5 15.26 23.17 4.97
C GLN A 5 13.86 22.59 4.73
N ASN A 6 13.49 22.28 3.48
CA ASN A 6 12.17 21.76 3.12
C ASN A 6 12.29 20.34 2.54
N ILE A 7 12.53 19.38 3.44
CA ILE A 7 12.64 17.95 3.10
C ILE A 7 11.31 17.27 3.41
N ILE A 8 10.80 16.52 2.43
CA ILE A 8 9.68 15.60 2.59
C ILE A 8 10.26 14.23 2.94
N LEU A 9 9.72 13.64 4.01
CA LEU A 9 10.07 12.28 4.41
C LEU A 9 8.99 11.32 3.95
N PHE A 10 9.42 10.26 3.28
CA PHE A 10 8.56 9.19 2.84
C PHE A 10 8.76 7.98 3.76
N PRO A 11 7.70 7.39 4.32
CA PRO A 11 7.83 6.15 5.07
C PRO A 11 8.15 4.98 4.13
N ALA A 12 8.33 3.79 4.69
CA ALA A 12 8.26 2.56 3.91
C ALA A 12 6.79 2.29 3.51
N PHE A 13 6.37 2.74 2.33
CA PHE A 13 4.99 2.67 1.86
C PHE A 13 4.75 1.78 0.66
N ILE A 14 5.83 1.36 -0.01
CA ILE A 14 5.78 0.45 -1.16
C ILE A 14 6.85 -0.64 -1.00
N PRO A 15 6.47 -1.88 -0.69
CA PRO A 15 7.42 -2.99 -0.53
C PRO A 15 7.98 -3.50 -1.87
N ASN A 16 7.28 -3.25 -2.99
CA ASN A 16 7.63 -3.77 -4.31
C ASN A 16 8.75 -2.95 -4.97
N VAL A 17 9.96 -3.49 -5.07
CA VAL A 17 11.12 -2.80 -5.66
C VAL A 17 11.05 -2.61 -7.17
N LYS A 18 10.20 -3.40 -7.84
CA LYS A 18 9.98 -3.29 -9.29
C LYS A 18 9.05 -2.14 -9.65
N ASP A 19 8.38 -1.53 -8.66
CA ASP A 19 7.48 -0.43 -8.92
C ASP A 19 8.23 0.89 -9.11
N SER A 20 7.75 1.72 -10.05
CA SER A 20 8.36 3.02 -10.36
C SER A 20 8.42 3.99 -9.17
N LEU A 21 7.50 3.87 -8.21
CA LEU A 21 7.47 4.72 -7.01
C LEU A 21 8.40 4.22 -5.90
N TYR A 22 9.03 3.05 -6.06
CA TYR A 22 9.97 2.53 -5.07
C TYR A 22 11.14 3.46 -4.79
N LEU A 23 11.55 4.29 -5.76
CA LEU A 23 12.59 5.32 -5.60
C LEU A 23 12.36 6.24 -4.38
N PHE A 24 11.10 6.45 -4.00
CA PHE A 24 10.74 7.32 -2.87
C PHE A 24 10.61 6.55 -1.55
N ASN A 25 10.61 5.23 -1.56
CA ASN A 25 10.33 4.40 -0.39
C ASN A 25 11.42 4.54 0.69
N ASP A 26 11.03 4.90 1.92
CA ASP A 26 11.96 5.09 3.05
C ASP A 26 13.10 6.09 2.74
N THR A 27 12.76 7.19 2.06
CA THR A 27 13.72 8.23 1.66
C THR A 27 13.31 9.63 2.11
N GLY A 28 14.27 10.55 2.12
CA GLY A 28 14.03 11.99 2.21
C GLY A 28 14.33 12.69 0.88
N MET A 29 13.45 13.59 0.44
CA MET A 29 13.64 14.37 -0.79
C MET A 29 13.33 15.85 -0.55
N HIS A 30 14.09 16.76 -1.18
CA HIS A 30 13.70 18.17 -1.19
C HIS A 30 12.34 18.35 -1.88
N HIS A 31 11.50 19.21 -1.32
CA HIS A 31 10.20 19.56 -1.90
C HIS A 31 10.32 20.00 -3.36
N SER A 32 11.30 20.87 -3.68
CA SER A 32 11.49 21.37 -5.04
C SER A 32 11.91 20.28 -6.03
N CYS A 33 12.64 19.27 -5.57
CA CYS A 33 13.01 18.11 -6.38
C CYS A 33 11.80 17.24 -6.67
N MET A 34 10.92 17.03 -5.68
CA MET A 34 9.67 16.29 -5.86
C MET A 34 8.76 17.00 -6.88
N GLU A 35 8.55 18.31 -6.75
CA GLU A 35 7.71 19.10 -7.68
C GLU A 35 8.18 19.03 -9.14
N LYS A 36 9.49 18.86 -9.36
CA LYS A 36 10.09 18.76 -10.70
C LYS A 36 10.16 17.32 -11.21
N HIS A 37 10.04 16.32 -10.33
CA HIS A 37 10.13 14.93 -10.71
C HIS A 37 8.87 14.50 -11.47
N SER A 38 9.02 13.72 -12.54
CA SER A 38 7.90 13.27 -13.38
C SER A 38 6.83 12.47 -12.61
N LEU A 39 7.25 11.80 -11.53
CA LEU A 39 6.38 11.02 -10.64
C LEU A 39 5.96 11.79 -9.36
N GLY A 40 6.38 13.05 -9.20
CA GLY A 40 6.20 13.84 -7.98
C GLY A 40 4.76 13.96 -7.51
N SER A 41 3.86 14.38 -8.41
CA SER A 41 2.43 14.50 -8.10
C SER A 41 1.81 13.15 -7.72
N LYS A 42 2.26 12.07 -8.35
CA LYS A 42 1.74 10.72 -8.12
C LYS A 42 2.15 10.21 -6.74
N VAL A 43 3.43 10.35 -6.38
CA VAL A 43 3.90 9.92 -5.07
C VAL A 43 3.32 10.78 -3.95
N SER A 44 3.15 12.09 -4.17
CA SER A 44 2.50 12.99 -3.20
C SER A 44 1.09 12.52 -2.88
N ALA A 45 0.30 12.15 -3.89
CA ALA A 45 -1.07 11.67 -3.67
C ALA A 45 -1.12 10.37 -2.85
N PHE A 46 -0.17 9.44 -3.07
CA PHE A 46 -0.08 8.22 -2.27
C PHE A 46 0.39 8.49 -0.84
N LEU A 47 1.33 9.42 -0.66
CA LEU A 47 1.79 9.83 0.67
C LEU A 47 0.62 10.42 1.48
N ASP A 48 -0.16 11.32 0.89
CA ASP A 48 -1.34 11.92 1.54
C ASP A 48 -2.37 10.84 1.89
N LYS A 49 -2.65 9.91 0.95
CA LYS A 49 -3.57 8.79 1.19
C LYS A 49 -3.09 7.91 2.35
N MET A 50 -1.81 7.58 2.40
CA MET A 50 -1.23 6.76 3.46
C MET A 50 -1.32 7.44 4.83
N ILE A 51 -0.89 8.70 4.91
CA ILE A 51 -0.94 9.49 6.15
C ILE A 51 -2.39 9.57 6.64
N PHE A 52 -3.35 9.77 5.73
CA PHE A 52 -4.75 9.79 6.09
C PHE A 52 -5.23 8.41 6.60
N LYS A 53 -5.01 7.34 5.84
CA LYS A 53 -5.53 5.99 6.12
C LYS A 53 -4.95 5.33 7.38
N THR A 54 -3.71 5.63 7.72
CA THR A 54 -2.99 4.97 8.82
C THR A 54 -3.21 5.60 10.19
N ARG A 55 -3.76 6.83 10.22
CA ARG A 55 -4.18 7.51 11.46
C ARG A 55 -5.20 6.67 12.23
N PRO A 56 -5.04 6.49 13.55
CA PRO A 56 -5.95 5.66 14.36
C PRO A 56 -7.43 5.99 14.16
N GLU A 57 -7.79 7.27 14.07
CA GLU A 57 -9.16 7.74 13.86
C GLU A 57 -9.75 7.39 12.48
N ASN A 58 -8.90 7.06 11.51
CA ASN A 58 -9.27 6.74 10.13
C ASN A 58 -9.13 5.25 9.79
N ARG A 59 -8.89 4.39 10.79
CA ARG A 59 -8.88 2.92 10.64
C ARG A 59 -10.31 2.37 10.53
N ILE A 60 -10.97 2.75 9.44
CA ILE A 60 -12.28 2.26 9.04
C ILE A 60 -12.04 1.13 8.03
N CYS A 61 -12.66 -0.01 8.25
CA CYS A 61 -12.55 -1.16 7.37
C CYS A 61 -13.15 -0.86 5.99
N ASP A 62 -12.36 -1.03 4.94
CA ASP A 62 -12.78 -0.80 3.55
C ASP A 62 -13.76 -1.86 3.03
N ILE A 63 -13.95 -2.96 3.76
CA ILE A 63 -14.88 -4.04 3.43
C ILE A 63 -16.24 -3.82 4.12
N GLY A 64 -16.23 -3.69 5.44
CA GLY A 64 -17.46 -3.67 6.26
C GLY A 64 -17.84 -2.29 6.81
N GLY A 65 -16.99 -1.27 6.67
CA GLY A 65 -17.27 0.10 7.11
C GLY A 65 -17.21 0.33 8.63
N ASN A 66 -16.92 -0.69 9.44
CA ASN A 66 -16.73 -0.54 10.87
C ASN A 66 -15.35 0.06 11.22
N ILE A 67 -15.26 0.67 12.39
CA ILE A 67 -13.96 1.03 12.98
C ILE A 67 -13.24 -0.25 13.40
N ILE A 68 -11.94 -0.32 13.10
CA ILE A 68 -11.06 -1.41 13.52
C ILE A 68 -10.50 -1.04 14.89
N ASP A 69 -11.10 -1.62 15.92
CA ASP A 69 -10.88 -1.29 17.33
C ASP A 69 -9.67 -1.99 17.95
N LEU A 70 -9.31 -3.17 17.43
CA LEU A 70 -8.27 -4.04 17.97
C LEU A 70 -7.11 -4.21 16.97
N PRO A 71 -5.85 -3.93 17.38
CA PRO A 71 -4.67 -4.07 16.52
C PRO A 71 -4.49 -5.47 15.92
N GLU A 72 -4.84 -6.53 16.64
CA GLU A 72 -4.74 -7.92 16.18
C GLU A 72 -5.70 -8.25 15.03
N ASN A 73 -6.77 -7.47 14.87
CA ASN A 73 -7.72 -7.61 13.77
C ASN A 73 -7.38 -6.69 12.59
N TYR A 74 -6.38 -5.83 12.74
CA TYR A 74 -6.00 -4.85 11.73
C TYR A 74 -4.97 -5.41 10.76
N LEU A 75 -5.37 -5.53 9.50
CA LEU A 75 -4.47 -5.78 8.38
C LEU A 75 -4.48 -4.54 7.48
N PHE A 76 -3.31 -3.91 7.31
CA PHE A 76 -3.16 -2.83 6.34
C PHE A 76 -2.47 -3.37 5.09
N ILE A 77 -3.10 -3.15 3.94
CA ILE A 77 -2.46 -3.36 2.63
C ILE A 77 -1.80 -2.05 2.23
N SER A 78 -0.48 -2.04 2.03
CA SER A 78 0.27 -0.86 1.60
C SER A 78 0.05 -0.54 0.11
N LEU A 79 0.96 0.22 -0.53
CA LEU A 79 0.96 0.41 -1.97
C LEU A 79 1.55 -0.83 -2.65
N LEU A 80 0.70 -1.65 -3.28
CA LEU A 80 1.12 -2.86 -3.99
C LEU A 80 1.72 -2.55 -5.36
N THR A 81 1.09 -1.65 -6.10
CA THR A 81 1.61 -1.14 -7.38
C THR A 81 1.06 0.24 -7.71
N SER A 82 1.86 1.08 -8.37
CA SER A 82 1.44 2.35 -8.92
C SER A 82 0.86 2.24 -10.34
N ASP A 83 0.92 1.08 -10.99
CA ASP A 83 0.35 0.86 -12.33
C ASP A 83 -1.17 0.78 -12.29
N GLU A 84 -1.84 1.87 -12.65
CA GLU A 84 -3.31 2.00 -12.69
C GLU A 84 -3.99 1.06 -13.69
N THR A 85 -3.23 0.49 -14.63
CA THR A 85 -3.76 -0.48 -15.60
C THR A 85 -3.81 -1.90 -15.04
N ASP A 86 -3.10 -2.18 -13.93
CA ASP A 86 -3.13 -3.48 -13.27
C ASP A 86 -4.30 -3.55 -12.28
N LYS A 87 -5.07 -4.63 -12.30
CA LYS A 87 -6.21 -4.84 -11.37
C LYS A 87 -5.76 -4.77 -9.91
N LEU A 88 -4.52 -5.17 -9.59
CA LEU A 88 -3.99 -5.13 -8.22
C LEU A 88 -3.99 -3.70 -7.64
N TYR A 89 -3.90 -2.67 -8.50
CA TYR A 89 -3.95 -1.26 -8.11
C TYR A 89 -5.19 -0.90 -7.31
N THR A 90 -6.34 -1.53 -7.60
CA THR A 90 -7.61 -1.23 -6.93
C THR A 90 -7.59 -1.55 -5.43
N PHE A 91 -6.65 -2.38 -4.99
CA PHE A 91 -6.52 -2.84 -3.61
C PHE A 91 -5.43 -2.10 -2.81
N ASN A 92 -4.83 -1.06 -3.39
CA ASN A 92 -3.81 -0.25 -2.72
C ASN A 92 -4.38 0.51 -1.51
N MET A 93 -3.64 0.50 -0.39
CA MET A 93 -3.91 1.32 0.80
C MET A 93 -5.28 0.99 1.43
N MET A 94 -5.57 -0.30 1.59
CA MET A 94 -6.79 -0.80 2.24
C MET A 94 -6.58 -1.07 3.73
N ASN A 95 -7.53 -0.61 4.54
CA ASN A 95 -7.68 -1.01 5.94
C ASN A 95 -8.65 -2.20 6.00
N ILE A 96 -8.16 -3.36 6.43
CA ILE A 96 -8.95 -4.59 6.54
C ILE A 96 -9.12 -4.96 8.00
N ASP A 97 -10.36 -5.12 8.42
CA ASP A 97 -10.70 -5.89 9.62
C ASP A 97 -10.75 -7.36 9.20
N ILE A 98 -9.85 -8.18 9.72
CA ILE A 98 -9.77 -9.60 9.30
C ILE A 98 -11.08 -10.36 9.57
N ARG A 99 -11.93 -9.90 10.50
CA ARG A 99 -13.24 -10.47 10.79
C ARG A 99 -14.23 -10.32 9.63
N ASN A 100 -14.00 -9.36 8.74
CA ASN A 100 -14.87 -9.08 7.59
C ASN A 100 -14.39 -9.73 6.28
N ILE A 101 -13.29 -10.49 6.29
CA ILE A 101 -12.77 -11.12 5.07
C ILE A 101 -13.82 -12.05 4.44
N SER A 102 -14.58 -12.80 5.26
CA SER A 102 -15.63 -13.72 4.78
C SER A 102 -16.78 -13.04 4.03
N ILE A 103 -16.98 -11.72 4.23
CA ILE A 103 -18.01 -10.93 3.53
C ILE A 103 -17.43 -10.04 2.44
N TRP A 104 -16.12 -10.13 2.14
CA TRP A 104 -15.47 -9.28 1.14
C TRP A 104 -15.87 -9.68 -0.29
N PRO A 105 -16.65 -8.86 -1.02
CA PRO A 105 -17.17 -9.27 -2.33
C PRO A 105 -16.08 -9.46 -3.38
N GLU A 106 -14.99 -8.71 -3.28
CA GLU A 106 -13.87 -8.74 -4.22
C GLU A 106 -12.72 -9.65 -3.77
N LEU A 107 -12.94 -10.51 -2.76
CA LEU A 107 -11.89 -11.38 -2.20
C LEU A 107 -11.22 -12.25 -3.28
N GLN A 108 -12.02 -12.91 -4.13
CA GLN A 108 -11.49 -13.77 -5.19
C GLN A 108 -10.78 -12.95 -6.27
N ASP A 109 -11.27 -11.75 -6.57
CA ASP A 109 -10.62 -10.81 -7.50
C ASP A 109 -9.27 -10.36 -6.97
N PHE A 110 -9.16 -10.06 -5.67
CA PHE A 110 -7.90 -9.73 -5.02
C PHE A 110 -6.90 -10.88 -5.12
N ILE A 111 -7.32 -12.09 -4.71
CA ILE A 111 -6.45 -13.28 -4.75
C ILE A 111 -5.95 -13.53 -6.17
N ALA A 112 -6.84 -13.57 -7.16
CA ALA A 112 -6.47 -13.81 -8.54
C ALA A 112 -5.58 -12.70 -9.12
N ALA A 113 -5.81 -11.43 -8.75
CA ALA A 113 -4.96 -10.33 -9.19
C ALA A 113 -3.55 -10.43 -8.61
N ALA A 114 -3.43 -10.73 -7.32
CA ALA A 114 -2.16 -10.85 -6.60
C ALA A 114 -1.34 -12.06 -7.07
N GLU A 115 -1.97 -13.24 -7.21
CA GLU A 115 -1.30 -14.45 -7.73
C GLU A 115 -0.76 -14.22 -9.15
N ARG A 116 -1.59 -13.66 -10.04
CA ARG A 116 -1.15 -13.30 -11.40
C ARG A 116 0.00 -12.29 -11.40
N PHE A 117 0.03 -11.37 -10.43
CA PHE A 117 1.09 -10.36 -10.31
C PHE A 117 2.43 -11.02 -9.92
N LEU A 118 2.39 -12.01 -9.02
CA LEU A 118 3.53 -12.84 -8.64
C LEU A 118 3.99 -13.73 -9.81
N GLU A 119 3.08 -14.44 -10.48
CA GLU A 119 3.37 -15.31 -11.63
C GLU A 119 4.04 -14.57 -12.79
N LYS A 120 3.65 -13.31 -13.02
CA LYS A 120 4.26 -12.44 -14.04
C LYS A 120 5.57 -11.80 -13.61
N GLU A 121 6.11 -12.17 -12.44
CA GLU A 121 7.32 -11.62 -11.86
C GLU A 121 7.28 -10.09 -11.73
N LYS A 122 6.10 -9.50 -11.53
CA LYS A 122 5.95 -8.05 -11.35
C LYS A 122 6.25 -7.57 -9.93
N TRP A 123 6.48 -8.51 -9.01
CA TRP A 123 6.81 -8.25 -7.62
C TRP A 123 8.24 -8.65 -7.29
N GLU A 124 8.90 -7.85 -6.46
CA GLU A 124 10.17 -8.20 -5.81
C GLU A 124 10.26 -7.43 -4.49
N SER A 125 10.73 -8.09 -3.43
CA SER A 125 10.82 -7.50 -2.08
C SER A 125 12.28 -7.25 -1.70
N ILE A 126 12.55 -6.25 -0.85
CA ILE A 126 13.87 -6.15 -0.20
C ILE A 126 13.98 -7.18 0.91
N GLY A 127 14.80 -8.20 0.68
CA GLY A 127 15.11 -9.23 1.67
C GLY A 127 14.20 -10.44 1.59
N SER A 128 14.14 -11.20 2.68
CA SER A 128 13.42 -12.49 2.73
C SER A 128 11.92 -12.36 3.03
N PHE A 129 11.45 -11.17 3.41
CA PHE A 129 10.04 -10.94 3.70
C PHE A 129 9.33 -10.42 2.46
N ASN A 130 8.28 -11.12 2.04
CA ASN A 130 7.42 -10.74 0.92
C ASN A 130 6.04 -10.34 1.43
N GLU A 131 5.74 -9.04 1.38
CA GLU A 131 4.47 -8.51 1.91
C GLU A 131 3.26 -9.03 1.14
N LEU A 132 3.33 -9.16 -0.20
CA LEU A 132 2.20 -9.62 -1.00
C LEU A 132 1.86 -11.09 -0.70
N GLU A 133 2.88 -11.93 -0.58
CA GLU A 133 2.69 -13.33 -0.17
C GLU A 133 2.15 -13.43 1.25
N TYR A 134 2.70 -12.66 2.19
CA TYR A 134 2.21 -12.60 3.57
C TYR A 134 0.73 -12.19 3.64
N VAL A 135 0.33 -11.15 2.91
CA VAL A 135 -1.06 -10.66 2.87
C VAL A 135 -1.97 -11.74 2.27
N LEU A 136 -1.55 -12.40 1.19
CA LEU A 136 -2.29 -13.52 0.58
C LEU A 136 -2.50 -14.68 1.55
N GLU A 137 -1.44 -15.13 2.23
CA GLU A 137 -1.51 -16.20 3.22
C GLU A 137 -2.40 -15.82 4.39
N LYS A 138 -2.28 -14.59 4.89
CA LYS A 138 -3.10 -14.07 5.98
C LYS A 138 -4.57 -14.06 5.60
N ILE A 139 -4.91 -13.59 4.40
CA ILE A 139 -6.29 -13.54 3.91
C ILE A 139 -6.85 -14.95 3.71
N LYS A 140 -6.09 -15.87 3.11
CA LYS A 140 -6.52 -17.26 2.85
C LYS A 140 -6.67 -18.10 4.12
N SER A 141 -5.96 -17.75 5.18
CA SER A 141 -6.05 -18.43 6.48
C SER A 141 -7.16 -17.90 7.40
N CYS A 142 -7.81 -16.80 7.03
CA CYS A 142 -8.95 -16.29 7.78
C CYS A 142 -10.21 -17.12 7.46
N PRO A 143 -11.00 -17.49 8.48
CA PRO A 143 -12.22 -18.28 8.33
C PRO A 143 -13.38 -17.55 7.66
#